data_AF-A0A9E5PWD6-F1
#
_entry.id   AF-A0A9E5PWD6-F1
#
_cell.length_a   1.000
_cell.length_b   1.000
_cell.length_c   1.000
_cell.angle_alpha   90.00
_cell.angle_beta   90.00
_cell.angle_gamma   90.00
#
_symmetry.space_group_name_H-M   'P 1'
#
loop_
_entity.id
_entity.type
_entity.pdbx_description
1 polymer ?
#
loop_
_entity_poly.entity_id
_entity_poly.type
_entity_poly.pdbx_seq_one_letter_code
_entity_poly.pdbx_strand_id
1 'polypeptide(L)'
;MCLWLVAWYLGAGTSAYANWHLALSGVYVLVCAYRSVLPRVDLERLVLVDSPLSSIILGRTAATVAEICFAIQLGLLVHQLGGQAGLPLVQTAAWGIPVFMTLAQAFCWHSVLTLNHITQAVESLLWAAGFFMTAVLLAVVAQHSSGWVQAAALFGLVGSLGFIAYVLAIDTPMYLRRYRECRARGVCYLDLTSGARDAMVRRVPSRQWSAWKEDALWLTPYFSLGAWVSIGMVWVTRH
;
A
#
# COMPACT_ATOMS: atom_id res chain seq x y z
N MET A 1 -6.80 15.66 -1.38
CA MET A 1 -8.00 16.06 -2.15
C MET A 1 -7.75 17.20 -3.11
N CYS A 2 -7.46 18.42 -2.64
CA CYS A 2 -7.28 19.56 -3.54
C CYS A 2 -6.19 19.33 -4.61
N LEU A 3 -5.05 18.75 -4.23
CA LEU A 3 -3.99 18.38 -5.18
C LEU A 3 -4.45 17.38 -6.25
N TRP A 4 -5.31 16.42 -5.90
CA TRP A 4 -5.85 15.48 -6.88
C TRP A 4 -6.83 16.15 -7.84
N LEU A 5 -7.68 17.08 -7.36
CA LEU A 5 -8.57 17.86 -8.22
C LEU A 5 -7.79 18.74 -9.21
N VAL A 6 -6.68 19.33 -8.77
CA VAL A 6 -5.77 20.07 -9.65
C VAL A 6 -5.14 19.14 -10.69
N ALA A 7 -4.63 17.97 -10.27
CA ALA A 7 -4.07 16.99 -11.19
C ALA A 7 -5.12 16.48 -12.20
N TRP A 8 -6.36 16.27 -11.75
CA TRP A 8 -7.49 15.91 -12.62
C TRP A 8 -7.77 17.00 -13.65
N TYR A 9 -7.91 18.24 -13.21
CA TYR A 9 -8.18 19.38 -14.10
C TYR A 9 -7.09 19.56 -15.17
N LEU A 10 -5.82 19.37 -14.81
CA LEU A 10 -4.69 19.58 -15.71
C LEU A 10 -4.36 18.36 -16.58
N GLY A 11 -4.60 17.15 -16.07
CA GLY A 11 -4.13 15.90 -16.70
C GLY A 11 -5.21 15.09 -17.41
N ALA A 12 -6.50 15.33 -17.12
CA ALA A 12 -7.59 14.56 -17.72
C ALA A 12 -7.64 14.77 -19.24
N GLY A 13 -7.78 13.67 -19.99
CA GLY A 13 -7.88 13.69 -21.45
C GLY A 13 -6.54 13.80 -22.19
N THR A 14 -5.41 13.94 -21.48
CA THR A 14 -4.09 14.08 -22.11
C THR A 14 -3.57 12.77 -22.72
N SER A 15 -3.78 11.64 -22.05
CA SER A 15 -3.43 10.31 -22.55
C SER A 15 -4.19 9.21 -21.81
N ALA A 16 -4.28 8.01 -22.40
CA ALA A 16 -4.84 6.85 -21.71
C ALA A 16 -4.09 6.52 -20.41
N TYR A 17 -2.76 6.66 -20.41
CA TYR A 17 -1.92 6.49 -19.23
C TYR A 17 -2.30 7.45 -18.09
N ALA A 18 -2.38 8.75 -18.40
CA ALA A 18 -2.74 9.77 -17.42
C ALA A 18 -4.15 9.55 -16.86
N ASN A 19 -5.12 9.20 -17.72
CA ASN A 19 -6.49 8.91 -17.29
C ASN A 19 -6.57 7.73 -16.32
N TRP A 20 -5.85 6.63 -16.58
CA TRP A 20 -5.77 5.50 -15.66
C TRP A 20 -5.13 5.89 -14.33
N HIS A 21 -4.00 6.61 -14.35
CA HIS A 21 -3.36 7.07 -13.13
C HIS A 21 -4.24 8.02 -12.32
N LEU A 22 -5.00 8.90 -12.97
CA LEU A 22 -5.94 9.80 -12.31
C LEU A 22 -7.10 9.05 -11.64
N ALA A 23 -7.68 8.06 -12.32
CA ALA A 23 -8.74 7.24 -11.75
C ALA A 23 -8.25 6.43 -10.54
N LEU A 24 -7.12 5.73 -10.69
CA LEU A 24 -6.53 4.90 -9.64
C LEU A 24 -6.06 5.73 -8.44
N SER A 25 -5.43 6.88 -8.67
CA SER A 25 -5.02 7.79 -7.60
C SER A 25 -6.22 8.44 -6.91
N GLY A 26 -7.31 8.70 -7.64
CA GLY A 26 -8.53 9.24 -7.07
C GLY A 26 -9.09 8.32 -6.00
N VAL A 27 -9.18 7.03 -6.32
CA VAL A 27 -9.59 5.99 -5.35
C VAL A 27 -8.64 5.96 -4.15
N TYR A 28 -7.32 5.90 -4.39
CA TYR A 28 -6.33 5.86 -3.31
C TYR A 28 -6.44 7.07 -2.38
N VAL A 29 -6.48 8.28 -2.94
CA VAL A 29 -6.57 9.55 -2.20
C VAL A 29 -7.88 9.69 -1.43
N LEU A 30 -9.02 9.24 -2.00
CA LEU A 30 -10.32 9.17 -1.31
C LEU A 30 -10.28 8.28 -0.09
N VAL A 31 -9.71 7.08 -0.23
CA VAL A 31 -9.57 6.15 0.88
C VAL A 31 -8.59 6.68 1.93
N CYS A 32 -7.45 7.24 1.52
CA CYS A 32 -6.51 7.88 2.45
C CYS A 32 -7.17 9.02 3.21
N ALA A 33 -7.96 9.88 2.56
CA ALA A 33 -8.69 10.95 3.23
C ALA A 33 -9.70 10.40 4.25
N TYR A 34 -10.50 9.42 3.86
CA TYR A 34 -11.43 8.74 4.76
C TYR A 34 -10.73 8.10 5.98
N ARG A 35 -9.65 7.36 5.76
CA ARG A 35 -8.87 6.71 6.83
C ARG A 35 -8.04 7.70 7.65
N SER A 36 -7.74 8.89 7.15
CA SER A 36 -7.11 9.96 7.94
C SER A 36 -8.08 10.63 8.90
N VAL A 37 -9.36 10.77 8.51
CA VAL A 37 -10.42 11.30 9.38
C VAL A 37 -10.86 10.26 10.41
N LEU A 38 -10.89 8.98 10.02
CA LEU A 38 -11.27 7.86 10.87
C LEU A 38 -10.12 6.84 10.96
N PRO A 39 -9.00 7.20 11.63
CA PRO A 39 -7.84 6.33 11.76
C PRO A 39 -8.16 5.14 12.65
N ARG A 40 -7.56 4.01 12.30
CA ARG A 40 -7.78 2.72 12.92
C ARG A 40 -6.56 1.81 12.78
N VAL A 41 -6.43 0.87 13.70
CA VAL A 41 -5.47 -0.25 13.61
C VAL A 41 -6.28 -1.54 13.51
N ASP A 42 -6.10 -2.25 12.39
CA ASP A 42 -7.03 -3.29 11.98
C ASP A 42 -6.96 -4.53 12.90
N LEU A 43 -5.76 -5.01 13.27
CA LEU A 43 -5.61 -6.22 14.10
C LEU A 43 -6.10 -5.99 15.54
N GLU A 44 -5.70 -4.90 16.16
CA GLU A 44 -6.04 -4.56 17.55
C GLU A 44 -7.47 -3.99 17.68
N ARG A 45 -8.17 -3.81 16.55
CA ARG A 45 -9.50 -3.15 16.45
C ARG A 45 -9.52 -1.75 17.03
N LEU A 46 -8.36 -1.10 17.08
CA LEU A 46 -8.25 0.24 17.66
C LEU A 46 -8.89 1.25 16.71
N VAL A 47 -9.70 2.13 17.27
CA VAL A 47 -10.30 3.24 16.54
C VAL A 47 -10.10 4.54 17.32
N LEU A 48 -9.96 5.66 16.61
CA LEU A 48 -9.92 6.97 17.28
C LEU A 48 -11.34 7.48 17.62
N VAL A 49 -12.29 7.20 16.73
CA VAL A 49 -13.70 7.60 16.84
C VAL A 49 -14.56 6.35 16.76
N ASP A 50 -15.42 6.12 17.75
CA ASP A 50 -16.38 5.02 17.70
C ASP A 50 -17.58 5.41 16.83
N SER A 51 -17.64 4.83 15.63
CA SER A 51 -18.68 5.07 14.65
C SER A 51 -18.83 3.81 13.79
N PRO A 52 -20.02 3.53 13.22
CA PRO A 52 -20.17 2.49 12.21
C PRO A 52 -19.20 2.65 11.03
N LEU A 53 -18.85 3.89 10.68
CA LEU A 53 -17.84 4.17 9.65
C LEU A 53 -16.41 3.80 10.08
N SER A 54 -16.15 3.64 11.38
CA SER A 54 -14.87 3.13 11.89
C SER A 54 -14.80 1.60 11.93
N SER A 55 -15.79 0.90 11.35
CA SER A 55 -15.75 -0.56 11.24
C SER A 55 -14.45 -1.04 10.58
N ILE A 56 -13.88 -2.13 11.12
CA ILE A 56 -12.63 -2.68 10.61
C ILE A 56 -12.85 -3.33 9.25
N ILE A 57 -13.98 -4.03 9.04
CA ILE A 57 -14.33 -4.54 7.70
C ILE A 57 -14.40 -3.41 6.68
N LEU A 58 -15.16 -2.34 6.95
CA LEU A 58 -15.31 -1.24 5.99
C LEU A 58 -13.97 -0.56 5.70
N GLY A 59 -13.18 -0.30 6.75
CA GLY A 59 -11.85 0.29 6.63
C GLY A 59 -10.87 -0.58 5.84
N ARG A 60 -10.91 -1.90 6.07
CA ARG A 60 -10.04 -2.86 5.39
C ARG A 60 -10.45 -3.05 3.94
N THR A 61 -11.74 -3.14 3.62
CA THR A 61 -12.24 -3.18 2.24
C THR A 61 -11.83 -1.95 1.47
N ALA A 62 -12.03 -0.76 2.04
CA ALA A 62 -11.61 0.49 1.41
C ALA A 62 -10.10 0.49 1.12
N ALA A 63 -9.28 0.09 2.10
CA ALA A 63 -7.83 0.04 1.93
C ALA A 63 -7.36 -1.04 0.96
N THR A 64 -8.01 -2.21 0.91
CA THR A 64 -7.70 -3.23 -0.10
C THR A 64 -7.94 -2.71 -1.52
N VAL A 65 -9.06 -2.01 -1.75
CA VAL A 65 -9.34 -1.40 -3.06
C VAL A 65 -8.27 -0.35 -3.39
N ALA A 66 -7.94 0.53 -2.44
CA ALA A 66 -6.91 1.54 -2.63
C ALA A 66 -5.53 0.92 -2.91
N GLU A 67 -5.11 -0.06 -2.13
CA GLU A 67 -3.82 -0.73 -2.26
C GLU A 67 -3.68 -1.46 -3.59
N ILE A 68 -4.75 -2.10 -4.08
CA ILE A 68 -4.77 -2.69 -5.43
C ILE A 68 -4.65 -1.58 -6.49
N CYS A 69 -5.36 -0.46 -6.33
CA CYS A 69 -5.21 0.66 -7.26
C CYS A 69 -3.77 1.18 -7.30
N PHE A 70 -3.14 1.37 -6.14
CA PHE A 70 -1.74 1.80 -6.05
C PHE A 70 -0.78 0.77 -6.65
N ALA A 71 -1.02 -0.51 -6.42
CA ALA A 71 -0.21 -1.58 -7.00
C ALA A 71 -0.27 -1.61 -8.53
N ILE A 72 -1.46 -1.40 -9.10
CA ILE A 72 -1.64 -1.26 -10.55
C ILE A 72 -0.91 -0.03 -11.06
N GLN A 73 -0.95 1.10 -10.35
CA GLN A 73 -0.19 2.30 -10.72
C GLN A 73 1.32 2.04 -10.78
N LEU A 74 1.88 1.32 -9.81
CA LEU A 74 3.31 0.95 -9.83
C LEU A 74 3.64 0.07 -11.04
N GLY A 75 2.80 -0.92 -11.35
CA GLY A 75 2.95 -1.75 -12.55
C GLY A 75 2.89 -0.92 -13.84
N LEU A 76 1.92 -0.03 -13.97
CA LEU A 76 1.78 0.89 -15.11
C LEU A 76 2.98 1.82 -15.25
N LEU A 77 3.49 2.37 -14.15
CA LEU A 77 4.68 3.23 -14.13
C LEU A 77 5.91 2.50 -14.68
N VAL A 78 6.22 1.32 -14.14
CA VAL A 78 7.38 0.53 -14.57
C VAL A 78 7.21 0.06 -16.02
N HIS A 79 5.99 -0.33 -16.41
CA HIS A 79 5.68 -0.67 -17.79
C HIS A 79 5.94 0.51 -18.74
N GLN A 80 5.45 1.70 -18.39
CA GLN A 80 5.64 2.91 -19.18
C GLN A 80 7.11 3.27 -19.35
N LEU A 81 7.88 3.30 -18.26
CA LEU A 81 9.31 3.58 -18.29
C LEU A 81 10.09 2.51 -19.06
N GLY A 82 9.72 1.23 -18.92
CA GLY A 82 10.28 0.13 -19.72
C GLY A 82 10.02 0.31 -21.21
N GLY A 83 8.84 0.80 -21.60
CA GLY A 83 8.52 1.12 -22.98
C GLY A 83 9.36 2.27 -23.55
N GLN A 84 9.60 3.31 -22.76
CA GLN A 84 10.45 4.44 -23.16
C GLN A 84 11.92 4.08 -23.26
N ALA A 85 12.39 3.12 -22.45
CA ALA A 85 13.73 2.57 -22.55
C ALA A 85 13.88 1.47 -23.64
N GLY A 86 12.80 1.14 -24.36
CA GLY A 86 12.84 0.08 -25.39
C GLY A 86 13.00 -1.34 -24.83
N LEU A 87 12.57 -1.59 -23.59
CA LEU A 87 12.74 -2.84 -22.87
C LEU A 87 11.41 -3.64 -22.77
N PRO A 88 11.08 -4.50 -23.77
CA PRO A 88 9.83 -5.26 -23.76
C PRO A 88 9.73 -6.26 -22.61
N LEU A 89 10.85 -6.85 -22.18
CA LEU A 89 10.86 -7.77 -21.03
C LEU A 89 10.47 -7.05 -19.73
N VAL A 90 10.94 -5.81 -19.54
CA VAL A 90 10.55 -4.98 -18.38
C VAL A 90 9.05 -4.67 -18.43
N GLN A 91 8.53 -4.33 -19.61
CA GLN A 91 7.10 -4.08 -19.80
C GLN A 91 6.23 -5.28 -19.39
N THR A 92 6.60 -6.49 -19.80
CA THR A 92 5.86 -7.70 -19.42
C THR A 92 6.03 -8.01 -17.94
N ALA A 93 7.27 -7.93 -17.42
CA ALA A 93 7.57 -8.22 -16.03
C ALA A 93 6.89 -7.25 -15.06
N ALA A 94 6.66 -5.99 -15.44
CA ALA A 94 6.01 -4.98 -14.59
C ALA A 94 4.64 -5.43 -14.06
N TRP A 95 3.92 -6.30 -14.77
CA TRP A 95 2.63 -6.84 -14.34
C TRP A 95 2.74 -7.83 -13.17
N GLY A 96 3.93 -8.32 -12.84
CA GLY A 96 4.15 -9.11 -11.62
C GLY A 96 3.99 -8.27 -10.34
N ILE A 97 4.27 -6.97 -10.40
CA ILE A 97 4.17 -6.05 -9.24
C ILE A 97 2.75 -6.05 -8.64
N PRO A 98 1.67 -5.76 -9.40
CA PRO A 98 0.33 -5.81 -8.86
C PRO A 98 -0.10 -7.21 -8.40
N VAL A 99 0.44 -8.29 -8.98
CA VAL A 99 0.13 -9.67 -8.55
C VAL A 99 0.62 -9.90 -7.11
N PHE A 100 1.87 -9.55 -6.79
CA PHE A 100 2.41 -9.70 -5.43
C PHE A 100 1.57 -8.92 -4.41
N MET A 101 1.28 -7.65 -4.71
CA MET A 101 0.57 -6.76 -3.79
C MET A 101 -0.91 -7.12 -3.63
N THR A 102 -1.54 -7.67 -4.69
CA THR A 102 -2.91 -8.19 -4.60
C THR A 102 -2.94 -9.49 -3.78
N LEU A 103 -1.97 -10.39 -3.95
CA LEU A 103 -1.86 -11.58 -3.13
C LEU A 103 -1.65 -11.23 -1.65
N ALA A 104 -0.87 -10.17 -1.37
CA ALA A 104 -0.67 -9.65 -0.02
C ALA A 104 -2.01 -9.33 0.67
N GLN A 105 -3.00 -8.82 -0.06
CA GLN A 105 -4.34 -8.53 0.48
C GLN A 105 -5.05 -9.76 1.04
N ALA A 106 -4.87 -10.94 0.45
CA ALA A 106 -5.46 -12.17 0.98
C ALA A 106 -4.91 -12.50 2.38
N PHE A 107 -3.60 -12.31 2.57
CA PHE A 107 -2.94 -12.48 3.87
C PHE A 107 -3.32 -11.37 4.86
N CYS A 108 -3.52 -10.14 4.38
CA CYS A 108 -4.08 -9.04 5.18
C CYS A 108 -5.49 -9.38 5.69
N TRP A 109 -6.37 -9.88 4.82
CA TRP A 109 -7.70 -10.29 5.24
C TRP A 109 -7.66 -11.46 6.21
N HIS A 110 -6.81 -12.45 5.94
CA HIS A 110 -6.62 -13.55 6.88
C HIS A 110 -6.15 -13.05 8.26
N SER A 111 -5.15 -12.16 8.32
CA SER A 111 -4.62 -11.62 9.58
C SER A 111 -5.68 -10.83 10.34
N VAL A 112 -6.42 -9.98 9.65
CA VAL A 112 -7.48 -9.15 10.23
C VAL A 112 -8.59 -10.02 10.79
N LEU A 113 -9.07 -11.01 10.03
CA LEU A 113 -10.18 -11.87 10.47
C LEU A 113 -9.75 -12.78 11.63
N THR A 114 -8.57 -13.40 11.55
CA THR A 114 -8.13 -14.38 12.56
C THR A 114 -7.40 -13.76 13.76
N LEU A 115 -7.07 -12.47 13.70
CA LEU A 115 -6.15 -11.79 14.63
C LEU A 115 -4.72 -12.38 14.61
N ASN A 116 -4.38 -13.09 13.54
CA ASN A 116 -3.10 -13.77 13.42
C ASN A 116 -2.03 -12.85 12.83
N HIS A 117 -1.10 -12.44 13.69
CA HIS A 117 -0.03 -11.51 13.34
C HIS A 117 1.02 -12.12 12.39
N ILE A 118 1.15 -13.47 12.32
CA ILE A 118 2.11 -14.09 11.40
C ILE A 118 1.72 -13.87 9.94
N THR A 119 0.42 -13.92 9.63
CA THR A 119 -0.06 -13.67 8.27
C THR A 119 0.07 -12.21 7.88
N GLN A 120 0.07 -11.30 8.86
CA GLN A 120 0.41 -9.90 8.61
C GLN A 120 1.90 -9.74 8.26
N ALA A 121 2.80 -10.47 8.94
CA ALA A 121 4.21 -10.48 8.55
C ALA A 121 4.43 -11.03 7.13
N VAL A 122 3.67 -12.07 6.73
CA VAL A 122 3.71 -12.61 5.35
C VAL A 122 3.20 -11.59 4.33
N GLU A 123 2.15 -10.85 4.66
CA GLU A 123 1.63 -9.74 3.85
C GLU A 123 2.69 -8.66 3.63
N SER A 124 3.34 -8.18 4.70
CA SER A 124 4.43 -7.20 4.59
C SER A 124 5.57 -7.71 3.70
N LEU A 125 5.94 -9.00 3.82
CA LEU A 125 6.98 -9.61 2.98
C LEU A 125 6.58 -9.71 1.50
N LEU A 126 5.31 -9.95 1.20
CA LEU A 126 4.81 -9.92 -0.18
C LEU A 126 4.88 -8.52 -0.79
N TRP A 127 4.60 -7.48 0.00
CA TRP A 127 4.85 -6.09 -0.40
C TRP A 127 6.33 -5.84 -0.66
N ALA A 128 7.22 -6.28 0.23
CA ALA A 128 8.66 -6.16 0.02
C ALA A 128 9.13 -6.90 -1.24
N ALA A 129 8.56 -8.07 -1.55
CA ALA A 129 8.85 -8.80 -2.79
C ALA A 129 8.39 -8.01 -4.03
N GLY A 130 7.20 -7.43 -4.01
CA GLY A 130 6.71 -6.56 -5.09
C GLY A 130 7.58 -5.31 -5.30
N PHE A 131 8.02 -4.67 -4.22
CA PHE A 131 8.95 -3.54 -4.30
C PHE A 131 10.37 -3.96 -4.68
N PHE A 132 10.82 -5.15 -4.31
CA PHE A 132 12.10 -5.69 -4.76
C PHE A 132 12.08 -5.90 -6.28
N MET A 133 11.01 -6.48 -6.81
CA MET A 133 10.80 -6.58 -8.26
C MET A 133 10.80 -5.20 -8.92
N THR A 134 10.08 -4.23 -8.34
CA THR A 134 10.05 -2.84 -8.80
C THR A 134 11.46 -2.25 -8.85
N ALA A 135 12.25 -2.42 -7.79
CA ALA A 135 13.64 -1.95 -7.70
C ALA A 135 14.51 -2.56 -8.80
N VAL A 136 14.46 -3.88 -8.99
CA VAL A 136 15.24 -4.57 -10.03
C VAL A 136 14.88 -4.05 -11.42
N LEU A 137 13.59 -3.97 -11.74
CA LEU A 137 13.13 -3.50 -13.05
C LEU A 137 13.53 -2.04 -13.30
N LEU A 138 13.40 -1.17 -12.31
CA LEU A 138 13.81 0.23 -12.41
C LEU A 138 15.33 0.40 -12.51
N ALA A 139 16.11 -0.46 -11.85
CA ALA A 139 17.57 -0.46 -12.02
C ALA A 139 17.96 -0.82 -13.46
N VAL A 140 17.29 -1.80 -14.08
CA VAL A 140 17.51 -2.15 -15.49
C VAL A 140 17.12 -0.99 -16.40
N VAL A 141 15.98 -0.33 -16.16
CA VAL A 141 15.56 0.88 -16.89
C VAL A 141 16.61 1.98 -16.76
N ALA A 142 17.09 2.26 -15.54
CA ALA A 142 18.06 3.32 -15.29
C ALA A 142 19.40 3.08 -15.99
N GLN A 143 19.80 1.83 -16.20
CA GLN A 143 21.01 1.47 -16.93
C GLN A 143 20.90 1.65 -18.45
N HIS A 144 19.68 1.53 -19.00
CA HIS A 144 19.42 1.55 -20.45
C HIS A 144 18.72 2.83 -20.93
N SER A 145 18.57 3.81 -20.05
CA SER A 145 17.94 5.10 -20.36
C SER A 145 18.83 6.25 -19.92
N SER A 146 18.52 7.45 -20.38
CA SER A 146 19.20 8.68 -20.00
C SER A 146 18.20 9.81 -19.76
N GLY A 147 18.67 10.92 -19.18
CA GLY A 147 17.85 12.09 -18.92
C GLY A 147 16.75 11.83 -17.90
N TRP A 148 15.53 12.29 -18.19
CA TRP A 148 14.44 12.27 -17.23
C TRP A 148 13.93 10.85 -16.91
N VAL A 149 13.97 9.92 -17.87
CA VAL A 149 13.55 8.52 -17.67
C VAL A 149 14.46 7.84 -16.65
N GLN A 150 15.77 8.03 -16.79
CA GLN A 150 16.77 7.52 -15.86
C GLN A 150 16.58 8.13 -14.47
N ALA A 151 16.36 9.45 -14.39
CA ALA A 151 16.13 10.13 -13.12
C ALA A 151 14.87 9.61 -12.40
N ALA A 152 13.76 9.42 -13.14
CA ALA A 152 12.53 8.84 -12.60
C ALA A 152 12.73 7.39 -12.12
N ALA A 153 13.47 6.59 -12.89
CA ALA A 153 13.79 5.21 -12.52
C ALA A 153 14.67 5.12 -11.27
N LEU A 154 15.70 5.97 -11.16
CA LEU A 154 16.56 6.05 -9.97
C LEU A 154 15.77 6.51 -8.73
N PHE A 155 14.89 7.51 -8.89
CA PHE A 155 14.02 7.96 -7.81
C PHE A 155 13.12 6.82 -7.29
N GLY A 156 12.45 6.11 -8.20
CA GLY A 156 11.62 4.96 -7.84
C GLY A 156 12.41 3.79 -7.25
N LEU A 157 13.64 3.55 -7.73
CA LEU A 157 14.57 2.57 -7.17
C LEU A 157 14.90 2.89 -5.72
N VAL A 158 15.33 4.13 -5.42
CA VAL A 158 15.66 4.56 -4.06
C VAL A 158 14.44 4.45 -3.15
N GLY A 159 13.26 4.89 -3.61
CA GLY A 159 12.01 4.76 -2.87
C GLY A 159 11.66 3.30 -2.55
N SER A 160 11.82 2.41 -3.53
CA SER A 160 11.58 0.97 -3.37
C SER A 160 12.53 0.34 -2.35
N LEU A 161 13.83 0.66 -2.43
CA LEU A 161 14.82 0.19 -1.45
C LEU A 161 14.54 0.71 -0.04
N GLY A 162 14.12 1.96 0.10
CA GLY A 162 13.70 2.54 1.38
C GLY A 162 12.52 1.78 1.99
N PHE A 163 11.50 1.45 1.19
CA PHE A 163 10.36 0.67 1.65
C PHE A 163 10.76 -0.76 2.06
N ILE A 164 11.60 -1.44 1.28
CA ILE A 164 12.09 -2.79 1.61
C ILE A 164 12.87 -2.76 2.93
N ALA A 165 13.76 -1.78 3.11
CA ALA A 165 14.50 -1.61 4.35
C ALA A 165 13.57 -1.41 5.55
N TYR A 166 12.53 -0.58 5.40
CA TYR A 166 11.49 -0.41 6.41
C TYR A 166 10.79 -1.73 6.77
N VAL A 167 10.35 -2.50 5.76
CA VAL A 167 9.65 -3.76 5.99
C VAL A 167 10.52 -4.77 6.73
N LEU A 168 11.79 -4.91 6.33
CA LEU A 168 12.68 -5.91 6.89
C LEU A 168 13.21 -5.53 8.28
N ALA A 169 13.46 -4.25 8.53
CA ALA A 169 14.05 -3.79 9.78
C ALA A 169 13.01 -3.46 10.86
N ILE A 170 11.79 -3.07 10.48
CA ILE A 170 10.80 -2.52 11.41
C ILE A 170 9.49 -3.30 11.35
N ASP A 171 8.83 -3.34 10.19
CA ASP A 171 7.45 -3.83 10.07
C ASP A 171 7.33 -5.33 10.35
N THR A 172 8.12 -6.15 9.65
CA THR A 172 8.11 -7.60 9.80
C THR A 172 8.55 -8.03 11.21
N PRO A 173 9.66 -7.49 11.77
CA PRO A 173 10.04 -7.79 13.15
C PRO A 173 8.96 -7.44 14.18
N MET A 174 8.24 -6.32 14.00
CA MET A 174 7.14 -5.93 14.89
C MET A 174 6.03 -6.99 14.91
N TYR A 175 5.55 -7.44 13.75
CA TYR A 175 4.50 -8.47 13.68
C TYR A 175 4.96 -9.84 14.20
N LEU A 176 6.22 -10.21 13.95
CA LEU A 176 6.81 -11.43 14.51
C LEU A 176 6.88 -11.37 16.04
N ARG A 177 7.23 -10.21 16.61
CA ARG A 177 7.23 -10.00 18.06
C ARG A 177 5.82 -10.12 18.64
N ARG A 178 4.83 -9.42 18.06
CA ARG A 178 3.42 -9.51 18.48
C ARG A 178 2.90 -10.95 18.40
N TYR A 179 3.24 -11.68 17.35
CA TYR A 179 2.90 -13.10 17.21
C TYR A 179 3.48 -13.95 18.37
N ARG A 180 4.76 -13.79 18.71
CA ARG A 180 5.40 -14.51 19.81
C ARG A 180 4.77 -14.18 21.16
N GLU A 181 4.46 -12.91 21.41
CA GLU A 181 3.80 -12.45 22.64
C GLU A 181 2.37 -12.99 22.77
N CYS A 182 1.61 -13.04 21.68
CA CYS A 182 0.27 -13.62 21.67
C CYS A 182 0.32 -15.13 21.94
N ARG A 183 1.29 -15.84 21.34
CA ARG A 183 1.53 -17.27 21.60
C ARG A 183 1.92 -17.53 23.06
N ALA A 184 2.80 -16.71 23.64
CA ALA A 184 3.21 -16.84 25.03
C ALA A 184 2.06 -16.60 26.02
N ARG A 185 1.12 -15.72 25.68
CA ARG A 185 -0.09 -15.44 26.48
C ARG A 185 -1.22 -16.47 26.28
N GLY A 186 -1.02 -17.48 25.43
CA GLY A 186 -2.04 -18.50 25.16
C GLY A 186 -3.29 -17.96 24.46
N VAL A 187 -3.17 -16.84 23.72
CA VAL A 187 -4.32 -16.24 23.02
C VAL A 187 -4.77 -17.16 21.88
N CYS A 188 -6.06 -17.51 21.87
CA CYS A 188 -6.68 -18.24 20.77
C CYS A 188 -7.00 -17.29 19.61
N TYR A 189 -6.58 -17.65 18.39
CA TYR A 189 -6.98 -16.98 17.17
C TYR A 189 -8.47 -17.20 16.90
N LEU A 190 -9.11 -16.25 16.21
CA LEU A 190 -10.49 -16.40 15.79
C LEU A 190 -10.56 -17.29 14.55
N ASP A 191 -11.62 -18.09 14.46
CA ASP A 191 -12.02 -18.65 13.17
C ASP A 191 -12.50 -17.52 12.24
N LEU A 192 -12.55 -17.78 10.94
CA LEU A 192 -12.88 -16.75 9.95
C LEU A 192 -14.28 -16.15 10.13
N THR A 193 -15.26 -16.95 10.56
CA THR A 193 -16.65 -16.48 10.69
C THR A 193 -16.84 -15.62 11.93
N SER A 194 -16.31 -16.05 13.07
CA SER A 194 -16.26 -15.23 14.29
C SER A 194 -15.42 -13.98 14.08
N GLY A 195 -14.31 -14.11 13.36
CA GLY A 195 -13.43 -13.02 12.95
C GLY A 195 -14.12 -11.95 12.12
N ALA A 196 -14.94 -12.35 11.15
CA ALA A 196 -15.73 -11.42 10.34
C ALA A 196 -16.74 -10.67 11.19
N ARG A 197 -17.48 -11.37 12.07
CA ARG A 197 -18.43 -10.74 12.99
C ARG A 197 -17.73 -9.77 13.94
N ASP A 198 -16.59 -10.18 14.47
CA ASP A 198 -15.75 -9.35 15.33
C ASP A 198 -15.29 -8.08 14.60
N ALA A 199 -14.73 -8.20 13.40
CA ALA A 199 -14.25 -7.06 12.63
C ALA A 199 -15.38 -6.09 12.19
N MET A 200 -16.61 -6.57 12.07
CA MET A 200 -17.77 -5.69 11.77
C MET A 200 -18.14 -4.83 12.96
N VAL A 201 -18.17 -5.42 14.17
CA VAL A 201 -18.84 -4.83 15.33
C VAL A 201 -17.85 -4.32 16.37
N ARG A 202 -16.80 -5.07 16.67
CA ARG A 202 -15.83 -4.73 17.72
C ARG A 202 -14.97 -3.57 17.27
N ARG A 203 -15.01 -2.50 18.07
CA ARG A 203 -14.18 -1.31 17.97
C ARG A 203 -13.72 -0.97 19.37
N VAL A 204 -12.42 -0.72 19.53
CA VAL A 204 -11.81 -0.38 20.81
C VAL A 204 -11.33 1.07 20.72
N PRO A 205 -12.12 2.03 21.23
CA PRO A 205 -11.74 3.44 21.16
C PRO A 205 -10.52 3.69 22.03
N SER A 206 -9.46 4.24 21.45
CA SER A 206 -8.24 4.59 22.20
C SER A 206 -7.64 5.90 21.72
N ARG A 207 -7.29 6.77 22.67
CA ARG A 207 -6.53 8.01 22.42
C ARG A 207 -5.12 7.96 23.01
N GLN A 208 -4.71 6.81 23.52
CA GLN A 208 -3.40 6.65 24.16
C GLN A 208 -2.31 6.46 23.13
N TRP A 209 -1.38 7.40 23.02
CA TRP A 209 -0.29 7.35 22.02
C TRP A 209 0.51 6.04 22.04
N SER A 210 0.72 5.44 23.21
CA SER A 210 1.40 4.15 23.37
C SER A 210 0.79 3.02 22.53
N ALA A 211 -0.54 3.04 22.32
CA ALA A 211 -1.26 2.06 21.52
C ALA A 211 -1.16 2.31 20.01
N TRP A 212 -0.81 3.54 19.60
CA TRP A 212 -0.77 3.95 18.19
C TRP A 212 0.64 4.08 17.64
N LYS A 213 1.65 4.32 18.48
CA LYS A 213 2.99 4.75 18.05
C LYS A 213 3.67 3.82 17.04
N GLU A 214 3.45 2.52 17.16
CA GLU A 214 4.09 1.53 16.27
C GLU A 214 3.43 1.55 14.90
N ASP A 215 2.09 1.55 14.87
CA ASP A 215 1.30 1.57 13.64
C ASP A 215 1.30 2.95 12.96
N ALA A 216 1.44 4.03 13.74
CA ALA A 216 1.55 5.39 13.22
C ALA A 216 2.74 5.57 12.26
N LEU A 217 3.80 4.77 12.45
CA LEU A 217 5.00 4.83 11.62
C LEU A 217 4.74 4.43 10.17
N TRP A 218 3.82 3.49 9.92
CA TRP A 218 3.42 3.11 8.56
C TRP A 218 2.21 3.91 8.07
N LEU A 219 1.25 4.22 8.96
CA LEU A 219 0.04 4.97 8.61
C LEU A 219 0.37 6.36 8.08
N THR A 220 1.36 7.03 8.68
CA THR A 220 1.75 8.40 8.29
C THR A 220 2.25 8.48 6.84
N PRO A 221 3.29 7.72 6.42
CA PRO A 221 3.73 7.75 5.03
C PRO A 221 2.67 7.19 4.07
N TYR A 222 1.86 6.21 4.48
CA TYR A 222 0.77 5.70 3.65
C TYR A 222 -0.28 6.79 3.32
N PHE A 223 -0.72 7.57 4.31
CA PHE A 223 -1.73 8.63 4.08
C PHE A 223 -1.16 9.90 3.43
N SER A 224 0.16 10.11 3.47
CA SER A 224 0.81 11.32 2.95
C SER A 224 1.65 11.03 1.70
N LEU A 225 2.87 10.54 1.88
CA LEU A 225 3.81 10.25 0.81
C LEU A 225 3.20 9.32 -0.25
N GLY A 226 2.51 8.26 0.17
CA GLY A 226 1.80 7.35 -0.74
C GLY A 226 0.80 8.09 -1.62
N ALA A 227 0.00 9.00 -1.04
CA ALA A 227 -0.97 9.79 -1.77
C ALA A 227 -0.30 10.76 -2.74
N TRP A 228 0.80 11.40 -2.36
CA TRP A 228 1.54 12.32 -3.23
C TRP A 228 2.21 11.60 -4.39
N VAL A 229 2.85 10.47 -4.12
CA VAL A 229 3.47 9.63 -5.15
C VAL A 229 2.41 9.09 -6.11
N SER A 230 1.27 8.61 -5.58
CA SER A 230 0.13 8.14 -6.38
C SER A 230 -0.39 9.21 -7.36
N ILE A 231 -0.50 10.46 -6.92
CA ILE A 231 -0.87 11.59 -7.79
C ILE A 231 0.25 11.93 -8.77
N GLY A 232 1.50 11.95 -8.32
CA GLY A 232 2.66 12.34 -9.12
C GLY A 232 2.89 11.44 -10.33
N MET A 233 2.58 10.14 -10.23
CA MET A 233 2.73 9.19 -11.34
C MET A 233 1.93 9.57 -12.60
N VAL A 234 0.87 10.38 -12.48
CA VAL A 234 0.08 10.86 -13.63
C VAL A 234 0.94 11.53 -14.70
N TRP A 235 2.03 12.19 -14.29
CA TRP A 235 2.86 13.03 -15.15
C TRP A 235 3.97 12.27 -15.88
N VAL A 236 4.12 10.97 -15.65
CA VAL A 236 5.12 10.12 -16.34
C VAL A 236 4.59 9.71 -17.72
N THR A 237 4.29 10.68 -18.56
CA THR A 237 3.71 10.45 -19.90
C THR A 237 4.81 10.16 -20.93
N ARG A 238 4.43 9.47 -22.03
CA ARG A 238 5.30 9.33 -23.20
C ARG A 238 5.33 10.69 -23.89
N HIS A 239 6.53 11.24 -24.06
CA HIS A 239 6.79 12.31 -25.01
C HIS A 239 6.90 11.72 -26.42
#